data_AF-A0A1Q8AZM2-F1
#
_entry.id   AF-A0A1Q8AZM2-F1
#
_cell.length_a   1.000
_cell.length_b   1.000
_cell.length_c   1.000
_cell.angle_alpha   90.00
_cell.angle_beta   90.00
_cell.angle_gamma   90.00
#
_symmetry.space_group_name_H-M   'P 1'
#
loop_
_entity.id
_entity.type
_entity.pdbx_description
1 polymer ?
#
loop_
_entity_poly.entity_id
_entity_poly.type
_entity_poly.pdbx_seq_one_letter_code
_entity_poly.pdbx_strand_id
1 'polypeptide(L)'
;MDVCPTDIILAPAERIWRLVTDPRELAHWSGTRLVEAPTRAIRAGDLLVFRAGVFPITFDVVDLEAPRQLTLDIALPFGVKNREQIQITLIDASSCRTTFN
;
A
#
# COMPACT_ATOMS: atom_id res chain seq x y z
N MET A 1 -5.42 -15.91 -16.95
CA MET A 1 -5.62 -14.47 -17.16
C MET A 1 -5.66 -13.87 -15.78
N ASP A 2 -4.49 -13.51 -15.24
CA ASP A 2 -4.45 -12.69 -14.03
C ASP A 2 -4.85 -11.28 -14.44
N VAL A 3 -6.01 -10.84 -13.95
CA VAL A 3 -6.42 -9.45 -14.06
C VAL A 3 -5.98 -8.82 -12.75
N CYS A 4 -4.88 -8.08 -12.80
CA CYS A 4 -4.42 -7.25 -11.70
C CYS A 4 -5.59 -6.40 -11.18
N PRO A 5 -5.97 -6.48 -9.89
CA PRO A 5 -7.12 -5.75 -9.37
C PRO A 5 -7.00 -4.28 -9.73
N THR A 6 -7.96 -3.79 -10.50
CA THR A 6 -8.02 -2.39 -10.94
C THR A 6 -9.43 -1.90 -10.72
N ASP A 7 -9.55 -0.74 -10.08
CA ASP A 7 -10.85 -0.14 -9.81
C ASP A 7 -10.82 1.39 -10.04
N ILE A 8 -12.00 1.96 -10.28
CA ILE A 8 -12.21 3.40 -10.35
C ILE A 8 -12.81 3.84 -9.02
N ILE A 9 -12.07 4.65 -8.28
CA ILE A 9 -12.47 5.14 -6.97
C ILE A 9 -12.91 6.60 -7.11
N LEU A 10 -14.12 6.89 -6.61
CA LEU A 10 -14.69 8.24 -6.55
C LEU A 10 -14.09 9.03 -5.36
N ALA A 11 -12.77 9.22 -5.40
CA ALA A 11 -12.04 10.06 -4.46
C ALA A 11 -10.83 10.73 -5.15
N PRO A 12 -10.35 11.87 -4.63
CA PRO A 12 -9.10 12.47 -5.08
C PRO A 12 -7.91 11.54 -4.85
N ALA A 13 -6.92 11.58 -5.77
CA ALA A 13 -5.72 10.75 -5.71
C ALA A 13 -4.96 10.92 -4.39
N GLU A 14 -4.94 12.12 -3.82
CA GLU A 14 -4.29 12.45 -2.55
C GLU A 14 -4.92 11.70 -1.37
N ARG A 15 -6.24 11.46 -1.41
CA ARG A 15 -6.92 10.69 -0.36
C ARG A 15 -6.52 9.23 -0.41
N ILE A 16 -6.46 8.66 -1.62
CA ILE A 16 -6.01 7.28 -1.82
C ILE A 16 -4.54 7.13 -1.46
N TRP A 17 -3.72 8.10 -1.87
CA TRP A 17 -2.30 8.15 -1.51
C TRP A 17 -2.08 8.09 0.00
N ARG A 18 -2.85 8.87 0.77
CA ARG A 18 -2.76 8.85 2.24
C ARG A 18 -3.14 7.48 2.82
N LEU A 19 -4.13 6.80 2.25
CA LEU A 19 -4.55 5.45 2.71
C LEU A 19 -3.42 4.42 2.58
N VAL A 20 -2.58 4.55 1.55
CA VAL A 20 -1.51 3.58 1.27
C VAL A 20 -0.14 4.00 1.83
N THR A 21 0.03 5.27 2.23
CA THR A 21 1.32 5.80 2.73
C THR A 21 1.34 6.17 4.21
N ASP A 22 0.20 6.30 4.86
CA ASP A 22 0.13 6.39 6.32
C ASP A 22 0.05 4.97 6.92
N PRO A 23 1.01 4.53 7.76
CA PRO A 23 1.02 3.17 8.28
C PRO A 23 -0.24 2.78 9.07
N ARG A 24 -0.90 3.74 9.73
CA ARG A 24 -2.10 3.49 10.53
C ARG A 24 -3.32 3.36 9.63
N GLU A 25 -3.45 4.25 8.64
CA GLU A 25 -4.52 4.11 7.63
C GLU A 25 -4.33 2.81 6.85
N LEU A 26 -3.10 2.48 6.45
CA LEU A 26 -2.74 1.25 5.75
C LEU A 26 -3.15 0.01 6.55
N ALA A 27 -2.81 -0.04 7.84
CA ALA A 27 -3.23 -1.12 8.72
C ALA A 27 -4.76 -1.23 8.78
N HIS A 28 -5.44 -0.09 8.96
CA HIS A 28 -6.89 -0.05 9.13
C HIS A 28 -7.63 -0.57 7.89
N TRP A 29 -7.32 -0.06 6.70
CA TRP A 29 -8.04 -0.45 5.49
C TRP A 29 -7.70 -1.88 5.04
N SER A 30 -6.46 -2.33 5.25
CA SER A 30 -6.04 -3.71 4.92
C SER A 30 -6.53 -4.76 5.92
N GLY A 31 -7.14 -4.35 7.04
CA GLY A 31 -7.56 -5.26 8.10
C GLY A 31 -6.39 -5.88 8.87
N THR A 32 -5.22 -5.25 8.83
CA THR A 32 -4.02 -5.71 9.57
C THR A 32 -3.81 -4.88 10.83
N ARG A 33 -3.03 -5.41 11.77
CA ARG A 33 -2.60 -4.68 12.96
C ARG A 33 -1.20 -4.14 12.76
N LEU A 34 -1.03 -2.83 12.85
CA LEU A 34 0.30 -2.21 12.89
C LEU A 34 1.07 -2.65 14.15
N VAL A 35 2.29 -3.13 13.96
CA VAL A 35 3.22 -3.50 15.03
C VAL A 35 4.33 -2.46 15.15
N GLU A 36 4.98 -2.16 14.03
CA GLU A 36 6.11 -1.23 13.99
C GLU A 36 6.12 -0.48 12.66
N ALA A 37 6.31 0.83 12.74
CA ALA A 37 6.51 1.71 11.59
C ALA A 37 7.05 3.07 12.06
N PRO A 38 7.59 3.89 11.15
CA PRO A 38 7.88 5.29 11.43
C PRO A 38 6.64 6.05 11.92
N THR A 39 6.83 7.06 12.76
CA THR A 39 5.75 7.97 13.22
C THR A 39 5.40 9.06 12.18
N ARG A 40 5.89 8.92 10.96
CA ARG A 40 5.70 9.81 9.81
C ARG A 40 5.14 9.00 8.63
N ALA A 41 4.71 9.68 7.58
CA ALA A 41 4.43 9.02 6.29
C ALA A 41 5.66 8.22 5.83
N ILE A 42 5.39 7.09 5.16
CA ILE A 42 6.42 6.18 4.68
C ILE A 42 7.28 6.81 3.59
N ARG A 43 8.52 6.36 3.49
CA ARG A 43 9.52 6.73 2.49
C ARG A 43 10.20 5.48 1.95
N ALA A 44 10.78 5.59 0.76
CA ALA A 44 11.64 4.53 0.23
C ALA A 44 12.73 4.16 1.26
N GLY A 45 12.92 2.86 1.46
CA GLY A 45 13.82 2.26 2.45
C GLY A 45 13.20 2.02 3.83
N ASP A 46 11.97 2.47 4.10
CA ASP A 46 11.30 2.15 5.37
C ASP A 46 10.87 0.68 5.42
N LEU A 47 10.93 0.08 6.62
CA LEU A 47 10.35 -1.23 6.92
C LEU A 47 9.12 -1.04 7.80
N LEU A 48 8.02 -1.67 7.43
CA LEU A 48 6.79 -1.71 8.23
C LEU A 48 6.51 -3.15 8.65
N VAL A 49 6.09 -3.33 9.91
CA VAL A 49 5.72 -4.63 10.45
C VAL A 49 4.25 -4.60 10.84
N PHE A 50 3.50 -5.53 10.29
CA PHE A 50 2.08 -5.74 10.56
C PHE A 50 1.82 -7.16 11.08
N ARG A 51 0.60 -7.39 11.56
CA ARG A 51 0.07 -8.72 11.85
C ARG A 51 -1.30 -8.93 11.21
N ALA A 52 -1.48 -10.07 10.55
CA ALA A 52 -2.79 -10.59 10.16
C ALA A 52 -3.13 -11.78 11.08
N GLY A 53 -4.00 -11.56 12.05
CA GLY A 53 -4.22 -12.52 13.14
C GLY A 53 -2.92 -12.76 13.92
N VAL A 54 -2.45 -14.02 13.95
CA VAL A 54 -1.20 -14.42 14.62
C VAL A 54 0.03 -14.29 13.72
N PHE A 55 -0.16 -14.07 12.43
CA PHE A 55 0.90 -14.12 11.44
C PHE A 55 1.58 -12.76 11.25
N PRO A 56 2.92 -12.66 11.31
CA PRO A 56 3.64 -11.45 10.96
C PRO A 56 3.64 -11.24 9.44
N ILE A 57 3.57 -9.98 9.04
CA ILE A 57 3.73 -9.54 7.65
C ILE A 57 4.68 -8.35 7.66
N THR A 58 5.69 -8.36 6.79
CA THR A 58 6.62 -7.23 6.64
C THR A 58 6.47 -6.58 5.28
N PHE A 59 6.55 -5.27 5.24
CA PHE A 59 6.47 -4.46 4.03
C PHE A 59 7.75 -3.64 3.94
N ASP A 60 8.60 -3.96 2.98
CA ASP A 60 9.76 -3.17 2.61
C ASP A 60 9.32 -2.13 1.57
N VAL A 61 9.45 -0.85 1.89
CA VAL A 61 9.09 0.24 0.98
C VAL A 61 10.21 0.42 -0.03
N VAL A 62 10.04 -0.11 -1.24
CA VAL A 62 11.08 -0.12 -2.26
C VAL A 62 11.22 1.25 -2.91
N ASP A 63 10.10 1.81 -3.37
CA ASP A 63 10.08 3.07 -4.11
C ASP A 63 8.73 3.78 -3.98
N LEU A 64 8.75 5.10 -4.16
CA LEU A 64 7.61 5.97 -3.91
C LEU A 64 7.66 7.23 -4.77
N GLU A 65 6.69 7.38 -5.69
CA GLU A 65 6.45 8.57 -6.50
C GLU A 65 5.08 9.17 -6.15
N ALA A 66 5.05 10.17 -5.27
CA ALA A 66 3.78 10.72 -4.79
C ALA A 66 3.04 11.57 -5.86
N PRO A 67 1.70 11.50 -5.97
CA PRO A 67 0.78 10.51 -5.40
C PRO A 67 0.45 9.37 -6.39
N ARG A 68 1.40 9.00 -7.25
CA ARG A 68 1.19 8.18 -8.45
C ARG A 68 1.55 6.70 -8.28
N GLN A 69 2.62 6.39 -7.55
CA GLN A 69 3.14 5.03 -7.51
C GLN A 69 3.80 4.71 -6.17
N LEU A 70 3.48 3.54 -5.63
CA LEU A 70 4.13 2.94 -4.45
C LEU A 70 4.54 1.51 -4.80
N THR A 71 5.81 1.18 -4.57
CA THR A 71 6.33 -0.18 -4.74
C THR A 71 6.73 -0.75 -3.39
N LEU A 72 6.26 -1.95 -3.09
CA LEU A 72 6.47 -2.65 -1.83
C LEU A 72 6.97 -4.08 -2.10
N ASP A 73 7.93 -4.55 -1.31
CA ASP A 73 8.19 -5.98 -1.18
C ASP A 73 7.53 -6.47 0.10
N ILE A 74 6.50 -7.30 -0.04
CA ILE A 74 5.69 -7.82 1.06
C ILE A 74 6.13 -9.25 1.35
N ALA A 75 6.64 -9.52 2.55
CA ALA A 75 6.91 -10.87 3.02
C ALA A 75 5.74 -11.37 3.87
N LEU A 76 5.14 -12.44 3.41
CA LEU A 76 4.04 -13.15 4.06
C LEU A 76 4.57 -14.43 4.74
N PRO A 77 3.75 -15.07 5.60
CA PRO A 77 4.10 -16.36 6.20
C PRO A 77 4.47 -17.44 5.19
N PHE A 78 5.18 -18.46 5.67
CA PHE A 78 5.56 -19.65 4.89
C PHE A 78 6.49 -19.37 3.70
N GLY A 79 7.23 -18.26 3.76
CA GLY A 79 8.23 -17.91 2.75
C GLY A 79 7.65 -17.27 1.49
N VAL A 80 6.36 -16.93 1.49
CA VAL A 80 5.71 -16.22 0.39
C VAL A 80 6.21 -14.78 0.34
N LYS A 81 6.61 -14.32 -0.85
CA LYS A 81 6.98 -12.94 -1.12
C LYS A 81 6.13 -12.42 -2.26
N ASN A 82 5.57 -11.23 -2.09
CA ASN A 82 4.84 -10.50 -3.12
C ASN A 82 5.54 -9.17 -3.37
N ARG A 83 5.85 -8.86 -4.63
CA ARG A 83 6.25 -7.50 -5.00
C ARG A 83 4.99 -6.80 -5.47
N GLU A 84 4.51 -5.88 -4.66
CA GLU A 84 3.27 -5.16 -4.90
C GLU A 84 3.60 -3.76 -5.45
N GLN A 85 3.01 -3.42 -6.58
CA GLN A 85 3.03 -2.08 -7.14
C GLN A 85 1.62 -1.50 -7.18
N ILE A 86 1.40 -0.45 -6.39
CA ILE A 86 0.16 0.30 -6.34
C ILE A 86 0.32 1.53 -7.24
N GLN A 87 -0.47 1.59 -8.30
CA GLN A 87 -0.50 2.73 -9.23
C GLN A 87 -1.81 3.49 -9.10
N ILE A 88 -1.74 4.81 -8.96
CA ILE A 88 -2.88 5.72 -8.90
C ILE A 88 -2.81 6.65 -10.12
N THR A 89 -3.73 6.45 -11.05
CA THR A 89 -3.90 7.29 -12.24
C THR A 89 -5.06 8.25 -12.02
N LEU A 90 -4.81 9.56 -12.08
CA LEU A 90 -5.87 10.56 -12.01
C LEU A 90 -6.77 10.48 -13.25
N ILE A 91 -8.08 10.45 -13.04
CA ILE A 91 -9.08 10.55 -14.13
C ILE A 91 -9.57 12.00 -14.19
N ASP A 92 -9.99 12.54 -13.04
CA ASP A 92 -10.39 13.94 -12.86
C ASP A 92 -10.09 14.41 -11.42
N ALA A 93 -10.54 15.61 -11.04
CA ALA A 93 -10.28 16.18 -9.72
C ALA A 93 -10.92 15.42 -8.54
N SER A 94 -11.88 14.55 -8.82
CA SER A 94 -12.70 13.81 -7.84
C SER A 94 -12.63 12.29 -7.99
N SER A 95 -11.95 11.79 -9.01
CA SER A 95 -11.86 10.36 -9.29
C SER A 95 -10.47 9.92 -9.78
N CYS A 96 -10.07 8.72 -9.38
CA CYS A 96 -8.84 8.11 -9.82
C CYS A 96 -9.01 6.60 -10.06
N ARG A 97 -8.20 6.06 -10.97
CA ARG A 97 -8.05 4.63 -11.16
C ARG A 97 -6.91 4.13 -10.28
N THR A 98 -7.13 3.09 -9.51
CA THR A 98 -6.11 2.42 -8.70
C THR A 98 -5.89 1.01 -9.20
N THR A 99 -4.63 0.63 -9.43
CA THR A 99 -4.21 -0.69 -9.92
C THR A 99 -3.19 -1.29 -8.95
N PHE A 100 -3.33 -2.60 -8.68
CA PHE A 100 -2.50 -3.42 -7.81
C PHE A 100 -1.84 -4.52 -8.65
N ASN A 101 -0.51 -4.53 -8.74
CA ASN A 101 0.28 -5.45 -9.60
C ASN A 101 1.34 -6.21 -8.82
#